data_AF-A0A318J598-F1
#
_entry.id   AF-A0A318J598-F1
#
_cell.length_a   1.000
_cell.length_b   1.000
_cell.length_c   1.000
_cell.angle_alpha   90.00
_cell.angle_beta   90.00
_cell.angle_gamma   90.00
#
_symmetry.space_group_name_H-M   'P 1'
#
loop_
_entity.id
_entity.type
_entity.pdbx_description
1 polymer ?
#
loop_
_entity_poly.entity_id
_entity_poly.type
_entity_poly.pdbx_seq_one_letter_code
_entity_poly.pdbx_strand_id
1 'polypeptide(L)'
;MASVNDIQNLYIAYFNRPADVAGLAYWSQTNLAAVQIAQSFSKQVEYASIYANFSTKQTVNALFNNLFNHDADSAGLAYWIGQIENGTFTIGQAAIAILAGATGPDAACVTAKLVAANGFTSKMAASTSLQATYSQANGNAFDLAKIWLAGVTDAASATAAAAKVNATFTAMPDPATLSITVKRGVENLGTSGNNTFLATNDVLLTSGTTIKGNGGTDVLTVTNYAGNVVHPAIVTGVTTLNLHGGDLQIVSPDPFLNQFSIINDYKTSDSIRLGNIPQTLNLYVSDMAGVTLGAPNQVVRQLTKSGDYVYISSTHANLEGAVISLEHTIKGTSIDRTIGPFGNKLIITDAGNATLGAAMLKNFTWVALSAAENLTISPDTALMISVADANTTITETSGAGDVAIYMDNSRSLTLNTSATHATELNLLGHGTNAVTLTGAGNVVISAAQLGNLNLTGSAGLETILLPTFSNAIYNIAVASSTIGNMASKLITVDNLKSGNGKAVLHTGARPTSMETINIATADFNSLAGNIASSAGKLSDHDYKAFVVKVASGAAAGTYVYEHFNGTTVDNGDIIVKLTGNNYSVNFFDLQA
;
A
#
# COMPACT_ATOMS: atom_id res chain seq x y z
N MET A 1 15.89 -58.71 9.30
CA MET A 1 15.47 -57.45 8.64
C MET A 1 13.95 -57.46 8.56
N ALA A 2 13.31 -56.31 8.70
CA ALA A 2 11.86 -56.19 8.52
C ALA A 2 11.48 -56.44 7.05
N SER A 3 10.41 -57.19 6.81
CA SER A 3 9.81 -57.35 5.49
C SER A 3 8.95 -56.13 5.12
N VAL A 4 8.58 -56.02 3.84
CA VAL A 4 7.60 -55.03 3.35
C VAL A 4 6.29 -55.11 4.13
N ASN A 5 5.83 -56.32 4.46
CA ASN A 5 4.62 -56.53 5.24
C ASN A 5 4.78 -56.08 6.69
N ASP A 6 5.94 -56.30 7.30
CA ASP A 6 6.22 -55.79 8.64
C ASP A 6 6.16 -54.26 8.67
N ILE A 7 6.76 -53.60 7.67
CA ILE A 7 6.75 -52.14 7.57
C ILE A 7 5.33 -51.61 7.37
N GLN A 8 4.55 -52.21 6.47
CA GLN A 8 3.16 -51.82 6.25
C GLN A 8 2.31 -52.00 7.50
N ASN A 9 2.45 -53.11 8.21
CA ASN A 9 1.75 -53.33 9.47
C ASN A 9 2.11 -52.28 10.53
N LEU A 10 3.34 -51.76 10.55
CA LEU A 10 3.71 -50.64 11.42
C LEU A 10 3.02 -49.33 11.02
N TYR A 11 2.93 -49.00 9.72
CA TYR A 11 2.17 -47.82 9.26
C TYR A 11 0.68 -47.95 9.59
N ILE A 12 0.11 -49.14 9.45
CA ILE A 12 -1.27 -49.43 9.85
C ILE A 12 -1.42 -49.23 11.36
N ALA A 13 -0.60 -49.90 12.18
CA ALA A 13 -0.71 -49.84 13.64
C ALA A 13 -0.60 -48.42 14.19
N TYR A 14 0.37 -47.64 13.71
CA TYR A 14 0.67 -46.32 14.26
C TYR A 14 -0.14 -45.18 13.65
N PHE A 15 -0.44 -45.26 12.36
CA PHE A 15 -0.95 -44.10 11.61
C PHE A 15 -2.28 -44.39 10.91
N ASN A 16 -2.79 -45.62 11.00
CA ASN A 16 -4.02 -46.10 10.33
C ASN A 16 -4.05 -45.82 8.83
N ARG A 17 -2.88 -45.86 8.16
CA ARG A 17 -2.78 -45.59 6.73
C ARG A 17 -1.75 -46.49 6.06
N PRO A 18 -1.84 -46.68 4.73
CA PRO A 18 -0.77 -47.31 3.97
C PRO A 18 0.52 -46.47 4.00
N ALA A 19 1.68 -47.13 3.96
CA ALA A 19 2.97 -46.48 3.77
C ALA A 19 3.00 -45.68 2.46
N ASP A 20 3.62 -44.50 2.48
CA ASP A 20 3.98 -43.82 1.24
C ASP A 20 5.14 -44.55 0.55
N VAL A 21 5.29 -44.34 -0.76
CA VAL A 21 6.26 -45.08 -1.59
C VAL A 21 7.70 -44.82 -1.13
N ALA A 22 8.03 -43.57 -0.79
CA ALA A 22 9.36 -43.18 -0.35
C ALA A 22 9.70 -43.79 1.03
N GLY A 23 8.77 -43.70 1.97
CA GLY A 23 8.89 -44.28 3.30
C GLY A 23 9.04 -45.81 3.25
N LEU A 24 8.21 -46.50 2.46
CA LEU A 24 8.31 -47.95 2.30
C LEU A 24 9.67 -48.36 1.71
N ALA A 25 10.16 -47.63 0.69
CA ALA A 25 11.46 -47.87 0.10
C ALA A 25 12.60 -47.63 1.10
N TYR A 26 12.56 -46.52 1.84
CA TYR A 26 13.56 -46.16 2.86
C TYR A 26 13.68 -47.27 3.91
N TRP A 27 12.57 -47.65 4.55
CA TRP A 27 12.59 -48.64 5.63
C TRP A 27 13.00 -50.04 5.14
N SER A 28 12.59 -50.42 3.92
CA SER A 28 12.96 -51.70 3.30
C SER A 28 14.44 -51.82 2.97
N GLN A 29 15.14 -50.69 2.84
CA GLN A 29 16.58 -50.64 2.60
C GLN A 29 17.39 -50.59 3.90
N THR A 30 16.74 -50.41 5.06
CA THR A 30 17.43 -50.49 6.35
C THR A 30 17.72 -51.93 6.74
N ASN A 31 18.82 -52.17 7.47
CA ASN A 31 19.12 -53.48 8.06
C ASN A 31 18.43 -53.68 9.43
N LEU A 32 17.42 -52.87 9.76
CA LEU A 32 16.76 -52.87 11.06
C LEU A 32 15.70 -53.98 11.16
N ALA A 33 15.49 -54.49 12.36
CA ALA A 33 14.35 -55.35 12.69
C ALA A 33 13.07 -54.51 12.87
N ALA A 34 11.89 -55.13 12.70
CA ALA A 34 10.59 -54.44 12.81
C ALA A 34 10.43 -53.68 14.14
N VAL A 35 10.91 -54.25 15.26
CA VAL A 35 10.88 -53.59 16.57
C VAL A 35 11.70 -52.31 16.63
N GLN A 36 12.86 -52.26 15.95
CA GLN A 36 13.71 -51.08 15.90
C GLN A 36 13.09 -49.98 15.02
N ILE A 37 12.40 -50.37 13.94
CA ILE A 37 11.63 -49.44 13.10
C ILE A 37 10.44 -48.89 13.89
N ALA A 38 9.68 -49.74 14.59
CA ALA A 38 8.55 -49.34 15.44
C ALA A 38 8.97 -48.34 16.53
N GLN A 39 10.11 -48.58 17.18
CA GLN A 39 10.70 -47.64 18.16
C GLN A 39 11.14 -46.31 17.52
N SER A 40 11.46 -46.30 16.23
CA SER A 40 11.83 -45.08 15.51
C SER A 40 10.59 -44.28 15.07
N PHE A 41 9.43 -44.93 14.88
CA PHE A 41 8.18 -44.26 14.52
C PHE A 41 7.70 -43.33 15.63
N SER A 42 7.89 -43.70 16.90
CA SER A 42 7.52 -42.86 18.04
C SER A 42 8.34 -41.56 18.16
N LYS A 43 9.37 -41.38 17.32
CA LYS A 43 10.20 -40.17 17.25
C LYS A 43 9.86 -39.27 16.06
N GLN A 44 8.92 -39.68 15.20
CA GLN A 44 8.57 -38.93 14.00
C GLN A 44 7.59 -37.79 14.31
N VAL A 45 7.64 -36.73 13.49
CA VAL A 45 6.72 -35.58 13.59
C VAL A 45 5.26 -36.03 13.52
N GLU A 46 4.94 -36.99 12.65
CA GLU A 46 3.59 -37.53 12.51
C GLU A 46 3.10 -38.22 13.79
N TYR A 47 3.97 -38.96 14.49
CA TYR A 47 3.62 -39.56 15.77
C TYR A 47 3.33 -38.50 16.83
N ALA A 48 4.19 -37.49 16.96
CA ALA A 48 3.96 -36.38 17.89
C ALA A 48 2.63 -35.67 17.58
N SER A 49 2.30 -35.47 16.30
CA SER A 49 1.06 -34.80 15.89
C SER A 49 -0.22 -35.56 16.28
N ILE A 50 -0.14 -36.90 16.43
CA ILE A 50 -1.29 -37.75 16.78
C ILE A 50 -1.33 -38.02 18.29
N TYR A 51 -0.18 -38.32 18.89
CA TYR A 51 -0.09 -38.90 20.23
C TYR A 51 0.45 -37.96 21.33
N ALA A 52 0.86 -36.72 21.02
CA ALA A 52 1.54 -35.83 21.99
C ALA A 52 0.80 -35.63 23.33
N ASN A 53 -0.54 -35.71 23.32
CA ASN A 53 -1.37 -35.52 24.51
C ASN A 53 -2.13 -36.79 24.93
N PHE A 54 -1.79 -37.95 24.37
CA PHE A 54 -2.46 -39.20 24.70
C PHE A 54 -1.87 -39.80 25.98
N SER A 55 -2.74 -40.22 26.88
CA SER A 55 -2.39 -41.15 27.95
C SER A 55 -2.01 -42.53 27.39
N THR A 56 -1.36 -43.37 28.22
CA THR A 56 -1.10 -44.77 27.88
C THR A 56 -2.36 -45.49 27.42
N LYS A 57 -3.48 -45.29 28.15
CA LYS A 57 -4.79 -45.84 27.80
C LYS A 57 -5.26 -45.43 26.40
N GLN A 58 -5.22 -44.14 26.09
CA GLN A 58 -5.63 -43.62 24.78
C GLN A 58 -4.73 -44.17 23.66
N THR A 59 -3.43 -44.31 23.93
CA THR A 59 -2.49 -44.86 22.96
C THR A 59 -2.77 -46.33 22.66
N VAL A 60 -2.99 -47.16 23.69
CA VAL A 60 -3.33 -48.57 23.51
C VAL A 60 -4.63 -48.72 22.71
N ASN A 61 -5.69 -47.98 23.07
CA ASN A 61 -6.94 -48.04 22.31
C ASN A 61 -6.78 -47.56 20.87
N ALA A 62 -5.95 -46.55 20.60
CA ALA A 62 -5.65 -46.13 19.24
C ALA A 62 -4.99 -47.25 18.43
N LEU A 63 -4.01 -47.98 19.00
CA LEU A 63 -3.39 -49.13 18.33
C LEU A 63 -4.42 -50.22 18.01
N PHE A 64 -5.31 -50.54 18.96
CA PHE A 64 -6.39 -51.51 18.76
C PHE A 64 -7.37 -51.08 17.66
N ASN A 65 -7.82 -49.82 17.64
CA ASN A 65 -8.69 -49.33 16.58
C ASN A 65 -8.00 -49.35 15.21
N ASN A 66 -6.74 -48.94 15.15
CA ASN A 66 -5.97 -48.92 13.91
C ASN A 66 -5.78 -50.33 13.35
N LEU A 67 -5.53 -51.33 14.20
CA LEU A 67 -5.31 -52.72 13.78
C LEU A 67 -6.62 -53.49 13.55
N PHE A 68 -7.58 -53.37 14.46
CA PHE A 68 -8.75 -54.26 14.57
C PHE A 68 -10.10 -53.56 14.43
N ASN A 69 -10.11 -52.22 14.39
CA ASN A 69 -11.34 -51.41 14.27
C ASN A 69 -12.28 -51.47 15.48
N HIS A 70 -11.74 -51.77 16.66
CA HIS A 70 -12.44 -51.66 17.94
C HIS A 70 -11.45 -51.32 19.06
N ASP A 71 -11.96 -50.88 20.21
CA ASP A 71 -11.16 -50.71 21.43
C ASP A 71 -10.71 -52.05 22.02
N ALA A 72 -9.63 -52.04 22.80
CA ALA A 72 -9.25 -53.19 23.60
C ALA A 72 -10.35 -53.52 24.64
N ASP A 73 -10.58 -54.81 24.88
CA ASP A 73 -11.44 -55.22 25.99
C ASP A 73 -10.84 -54.79 27.34
N SER A 74 -11.64 -54.76 28.40
CA SER A 74 -11.21 -54.22 29.69
C SER A 74 -9.99 -54.97 30.28
N ALA A 75 -9.86 -56.27 30.05
CA ALA A 75 -8.74 -57.06 30.58
C ALA A 75 -7.49 -56.86 29.74
N GLY A 76 -7.62 -56.88 28.41
CA GLY A 76 -6.53 -56.59 27.48
C GLY A 76 -5.99 -55.18 27.65
N LEU A 77 -6.86 -54.18 27.80
CA LEU A 77 -6.49 -52.79 28.02
C LEU A 77 -5.71 -52.63 29.33
N ALA A 78 -6.20 -53.22 30.43
CA ALA A 78 -5.51 -53.18 31.73
C ALA A 78 -4.14 -53.87 31.67
N TYR A 79 -4.04 -55.01 30.95
CA TYR A 79 -2.79 -55.71 30.74
C TYR A 79 -1.76 -54.81 30.02
N TRP A 80 -2.11 -54.27 28.86
CA TRP A 80 -1.18 -53.46 28.05
C TRP A 80 -0.76 -52.16 28.74
N ILE A 81 -1.69 -51.48 29.42
CA ILE A 81 -1.35 -50.30 30.24
C ILE A 81 -0.31 -50.69 31.30
N GLY A 82 -0.54 -51.77 32.05
CA GLY A 82 0.40 -52.23 33.07
C GLY A 82 1.76 -52.62 32.50
N GLN A 83 1.81 -53.28 31.33
CA GLN A 83 3.09 -53.64 30.69
C GLN A 83 3.89 -52.40 30.27
N ILE A 84 3.22 -51.36 29.77
CA ILE A 84 3.87 -50.15 29.28
C ILE A 84 4.31 -49.24 30.44
N GLU A 85 3.42 -49.01 31.42
CA GLU A 85 3.72 -48.12 32.55
C GLU A 85 4.78 -48.69 33.49
N ASN A 86 4.86 -50.03 33.60
CA ASN A 86 5.95 -50.70 34.33
C ASN A 86 7.26 -50.78 33.52
N GLY A 87 7.32 -50.21 32.31
CA GLY A 87 8.51 -50.21 31.45
C GLY A 87 8.90 -51.59 30.91
N THR A 88 8.03 -52.60 31.03
CA THR A 88 8.28 -53.96 30.53
C THR A 88 8.20 -54.00 29.00
N PHE A 89 7.29 -53.20 28.43
CA PHE A 89 7.16 -53.00 26.99
C PHE A 89 7.26 -51.52 26.64
N THR A 90 8.07 -51.19 25.64
CA THR A 90 7.91 -49.93 24.90
C THR A 90 6.64 -49.98 24.05
N ILE A 91 6.09 -48.83 23.68
CA ILE A 91 4.93 -48.74 22.78
C ILE A 91 5.17 -49.51 21.47
N GLY A 92 6.39 -49.48 20.93
CA GLY A 92 6.79 -50.26 19.75
C GLY A 92 6.74 -51.77 19.94
N GLN A 93 7.20 -52.26 21.09
CA GLN A 93 7.08 -53.68 21.41
C GLN A 93 5.62 -54.08 21.63
N ALA A 94 4.82 -53.21 22.27
CA ALA A 94 3.40 -53.46 22.49
C ALA A 94 2.63 -53.53 21.16
N ALA A 95 2.84 -52.60 20.23
CA ALA A 95 2.19 -52.61 18.92
C ALA A 95 2.46 -53.90 18.13
N ILE A 96 3.71 -54.38 18.14
CA ILE A 96 4.10 -55.64 17.47
C ILE A 96 3.47 -56.85 18.18
N ALA A 97 3.45 -56.87 19.51
CA ALA A 97 2.89 -57.98 20.27
C ALA A 97 1.35 -58.04 20.15
N ILE A 98 0.67 -56.89 20.13
CA ILE A 98 -0.77 -56.78 19.86
C ILE A 98 -1.07 -57.32 18.45
N LEU A 99 -0.34 -56.86 17.44
CA LEU A 99 -0.46 -57.35 16.07
C LEU A 99 -0.26 -58.88 15.97
N ALA A 100 0.78 -59.41 16.61
CA ALA A 100 1.07 -60.85 16.60
C ALA A 100 0.06 -61.70 17.38
N GLY A 101 -0.64 -61.10 18.35
CA GLY A 101 -1.69 -61.73 19.15
C GLY A 101 -3.06 -61.74 18.49
N ALA A 102 -3.21 -61.17 17.29
CA ALA A 102 -4.48 -61.12 16.58
C ALA A 102 -4.99 -62.53 16.26
N THR A 103 -6.26 -62.81 16.58
CA THR A 103 -6.92 -64.09 16.27
C THR A 103 -8.33 -63.85 15.76
N GLY A 104 -8.97 -64.84 15.13
CA GLY A 104 -10.35 -64.74 14.70
C GLY A 104 -10.63 -63.50 13.82
N PRO A 105 -11.65 -62.67 14.16
CA PRO A 105 -11.95 -61.42 13.44
C PRO A 105 -10.78 -60.44 13.36
N ASP A 106 -9.97 -60.32 14.41
CA ASP A 106 -8.83 -59.40 14.48
C ASP A 106 -7.76 -59.79 13.46
N ALA A 107 -7.48 -61.09 13.36
CA ALA A 107 -6.54 -61.63 12.37
C ALA A 107 -7.07 -61.41 10.93
N ALA A 108 -8.38 -61.55 10.72
CA ALA A 108 -9.01 -61.27 9.43
C ALA A 108 -8.91 -59.77 9.08
N CYS A 109 -9.13 -58.87 10.05
CA CYS A 109 -9.03 -57.43 9.87
C CYS A 109 -7.61 -56.98 9.53
N VAL A 110 -6.60 -57.45 10.28
CA VAL A 110 -5.19 -57.14 9.98
C VAL A 110 -4.80 -57.63 8.59
N THR A 111 -5.17 -58.88 8.26
CA THR A 111 -4.86 -59.45 6.93
C THR A 111 -5.50 -58.62 5.81
N ALA A 112 -6.76 -58.22 6.00
CA ALA A 112 -7.49 -57.39 5.05
C ALA A 112 -6.86 -56.00 4.88
N LYS A 113 -6.53 -55.33 5.99
CA LYS A 113 -5.86 -54.02 5.98
C LYS A 113 -4.48 -54.09 5.35
N LEU A 114 -3.71 -55.15 5.60
CA LEU A 114 -2.39 -55.36 4.99
C LEU A 114 -2.51 -55.54 3.46
N VAL A 115 -3.45 -56.35 2.98
CA VAL A 115 -3.70 -56.52 1.54
C VAL A 115 -4.12 -55.20 0.90
N ALA A 116 -5.03 -54.46 1.53
CA ALA A 116 -5.47 -53.16 1.05
C ALA A 116 -4.31 -52.16 1.00
N ALA A 117 -3.54 -52.04 2.08
CA ALA A 117 -2.39 -51.12 2.17
C ALA A 117 -1.32 -51.42 1.12
N ASN A 118 -0.98 -52.69 0.92
CA ASN A 118 -0.06 -53.10 -0.15
C ASN A 118 -0.58 -52.68 -1.53
N GLY A 119 -1.85 -52.97 -1.84
CA GLY A 119 -2.46 -52.57 -3.11
C GLY A 119 -2.50 -51.05 -3.32
N PHE A 120 -2.74 -50.29 -2.26
CA PHE A 120 -2.72 -48.83 -2.28
C PHE A 120 -1.34 -48.28 -2.63
N THR A 121 -0.31 -48.68 -1.90
CA THR A 121 1.06 -48.23 -2.12
C THR A 121 1.59 -48.66 -3.50
N SER A 122 1.28 -49.89 -3.94
CA SER A 122 1.67 -50.36 -5.29
C SER A 122 1.01 -49.56 -6.42
N LYS A 123 -0.28 -49.21 -6.30
CA LYS A 123 -0.94 -48.36 -7.31
C LYS A 123 -0.39 -46.94 -7.33
N MET A 124 -0.08 -46.38 -6.17
CA MET A 124 0.54 -45.05 -6.06
C MET A 124 1.93 -45.00 -6.68
N ALA A 125 2.73 -46.07 -6.52
CA ALA A 125 4.08 -46.16 -7.11
C ALA A 125 4.10 -46.02 -8.65
N ALA A 126 2.98 -46.26 -9.32
CA ALA A 126 2.84 -46.10 -10.76
C ALA A 126 2.67 -44.64 -11.24
N SER A 127 2.51 -43.66 -10.32
CA SER A 127 2.32 -42.24 -10.65
C SER A 127 3.20 -41.35 -9.80
N THR A 128 4.07 -40.57 -10.44
CA THR A 128 4.94 -39.60 -9.76
C THR A 128 4.15 -38.45 -9.12
N SER A 129 3.07 -38.00 -9.78
CA SER A 129 2.16 -36.98 -9.21
C SER A 129 1.46 -37.48 -7.95
N LEU A 130 0.99 -38.74 -7.92
CA LEU A 130 0.37 -39.31 -6.71
C LEU A 130 1.39 -39.53 -5.59
N GLN A 131 2.63 -39.88 -5.91
CA GLN A 131 3.71 -39.97 -4.93
C GLN A 131 4.03 -38.60 -4.29
N ALA A 132 4.03 -37.53 -5.08
CA ALA A 132 4.17 -36.17 -4.56
C ALA A 132 2.96 -35.74 -3.72
N THR A 133 1.75 -36.14 -4.15
CA THR A 133 0.48 -35.84 -3.47
C THR A 133 0.38 -36.52 -2.11
N TYR A 134 0.72 -37.80 -2.01
CA TYR A 134 0.64 -38.58 -0.77
C TYR A 134 1.95 -38.50 0.01
N SER A 135 2.21 -37.33 0.59
CA SER A 135 3.42 -37.03 1.35
C SER A 135 3.09 -36.38 2.70
N GLN A 136 4.07 -36.36 3.62
CA GLN A 136 3.89 -35.74 4.94
C GLN A 136 3.52 -34.25 4.86
N ALA A 137 3.89 -33.56 3.77
CA ALA A 137 3.52 -32.18 3.49
C ALA A 137 2.03 -32.00 3.12
N ASN A 138 1.32 -33.09 2.78
CA ASN A 138 -0.10 -33.09 2.43
C ASN A 138 -0.90 -33.98 3.40
N GLY A 139 -1.06 -33.52 4.65
CA GLY A 139 -1.78 -34.25 5.69
C GLY A 139 -3.22 -34.64 5.30
N ASN A 140 -3.89 -33.89 4.41
CA ASN A 140 -5.22 -34.21 3.92
C ASN A 140 -5.24 -35.51 3.10
N ALA A 141 -4.19 -35.78 2.31
CA ALA A 141 -4.06 -37.03 1.58
C ALA A 141 -3.88 -38.23 2.54
N PHE A 142 -3.17 -38.02 3.66
CA PHE A 142 -3.07 -39.03 4.72
C PHE A 142 -4.43 -39.26 5.39
N ASP A 143 -5.20 -38.21 5.67
CA ASP A 143 -6.52 -38.36 6.30
C ASP A 143 -7.53 -39.09 5.39
N LEU A 144 -7.52 -38.82 4.07
CA LEU A 144 -8.31 -39.59 3.10
C LEU A 144 -7.91 -41.06 3.06
N ALA A 145 -6.61 -41.37 3.14
CA ALA A 145 -6.15 -42.75 3.20
C ALA A 145 -6.51 -43.44 4.52
N LYS A 146 -6.52 -42.71 5.64
CA LYS A 146 -7.00 -43.22 6.94
C LYS A 146 -8.48 -43.54 6.90
N ILE A 147 -9.32 -42.64 6.36
CA ILE A 147 -10.76 -42.87 6.19
C ILE A 147 -10.99 -44.10 5.30
N TRP A 148 -10.25 -44.21 4.20
CA TRP A 148 -10.34 -45.34 3.28
C TRP A 148 -9.95 -46.67 3.96
N LEU A 149 -8.84 -46.69 4.71
CA LEU A 149 -8.37 -47.91 5.37
C LEU A 149 -9.21 -48.31 6.59
N ALA A 150 -9.77 -47.34 7.32
CA ALA A 150 -10.66 -47.59 8.46
C ALA A 150 -11.93 -48.36 8.07
N GLY A 151 -12.36 -48.26 6.80
CA GLY A 151 -13.48 -49.03 6.27
C GLY A 151 -13.17 -50.51 5.97
N VAL A 152 -11.92 -50.96 6.15
CA VAL A 152 -11.48 -52.33 5.88
C VAL A 152 -11.46 -53.14 7.19
N THR A 153 -12.33 -54.13 7.31
CA THR A 153 -12.46 -55.00 8.49
C THR A 153 -12.33 -56.49 8.17
N ASP A 154 -12.43 -56.87 6.89
CA ASP A 154 -12.39 -58.24 6.39
C ASP A 154 -12.04 -58.28 4.90
N ALA A 155 -11.95 -59.48 4.32
CA ALA A 155 -11.60 -59.65 2.90
C ALA A 155 -12.63 -59.01 1.93
N ALA A 156 -13.91 -58.98 2.29
CA ALA A 156 -14.96 -58.42 1.44
C ALA A 156 -14.85 -56.88 1.38
N SER A 157 -14.69 -56.24 2.54
CA SER A 157 -14.45 -54.81 2.66
C SER A 157 -13.10 -54.38 2.07
N ALA A 158 -12.05 -55.21 2.16
CA ALA A 158 -10.79 -54.97 1.45
C ALA A 158 -10.99 -54.95 -0.09
N THR A 159 -11.79 -55.86 -0.62
CA THR A 159 -12.13 -55.90 -2.05
C THR A 159 -12.92 -54.66 -2.46
N ALA A 160 -13.89 -54.25 -1.64
CA ALA A 160 -14.65 -53.01 -1.87
C ALA A 160 -13.77 -51.75 -1.80
N ALA A 161 -12.81 -51.71 -0.86
CA ALA A 161 -11.85 -50.62 -0.73
C ALA A 161 -10.91 -50.56 -1.94
N ALA A 162 -10.41 -51.70 -2.42
CA ALA A 162 -9.58 -51.78 -3.62
C ALA A 162 -10.29 -51.25 -4.88
N ALA A 163 -11.60 -51.47 -5.01
CA ALA A 163 -12.40 -50.90 -6.10
C ALA A 163 -12.52 -49.37 -6.01
N LYS A 164 -12.49 -48.80 -4.79
CA LYS A 164 -12.61 -47.35 -4.53
C LYS A 164 -11.28 -46.60 -4.53
N VAL A 165 -10.14 -47.30 -4.56
CA VAL A 165 -8.81 -46.69 -4.39
C VAL A 165 -8.51 -45.58 -5.40
N ASN A 166 -8.95 -45.72 -6.65
CA ASN A 166 -8.75 -44.69 -7.67
C ASN A 166 -9.59 -43.43 -7.35
N ALA A 167 -10.81 -43.60 -6.83
CA ALA A 167 -11.63 -42.49 -6.38
C ALA A 167 -11.00 -41.79 -5.17
N THR A 168 -10.39 -42.55 -4.24
CA THR A 168 -9.61 -41.99 -3.13
C THR A 168 -8.45 -41.14 -3.66
N PHE A 169 -7.70 -41.62 -4.66
CA PHE A 169 -6.62 -40.85 -5.29
C PHE A 169 -7.11 -39.60 -6.02
N THR A 170 -8.23 -39.67 -6.75
CA THR A 170 -8.82 -38.50 -7.40
C THR A 170 -9.31 -37.46 -6.39
N ALA A 171 -9.74 -37.90 -5.20
CA ALA A 171 -10.15 -37.00 -4.12
C ALA A 171 -8.97 -36.38 -3.36
N MET A 172 -7.74 -36.89 -3.54
CA MET A 172 -6.57 -36.26 -2.94
C MET A 172 -6.32 -34.91 -3.62
N PRO A 173 -6.08 -33.83 -2.85
CA PRO A 173 -5.84 -32.51 -3.42
C PRO A 173 -4.62 -32.53 -4.35
N ASP A 174 -4.75 -31.94 -5.54
CA ASP A 174 -3.61 -31.73 -6.43
C ASP A 174 -2.51 -30.93 -5.68
N PRO A 175 -1.25 -31.37 -5.66
CA PRO A 175 -0.14 -30.58 -5.11
C PRO A 175 0.00 -29.19 -5.76
N ALA A 176 -0.62 -28.95 -6.92
CA ALA A 176 -0.67 -27.63 -7.56
C ALA A 176 -1.72 -26.66 -6.97
N THR A 177 -2.64 -27.11 -6.11
CA THR A 177 -3.68 -26.25 -5.49
C THR A 177 -3.97 -26.66 -4.05
N LEU A 178 -2.95 -27.08 -3.30
CA LEU A 178 -3.12 -27.60 -1.95
C LEU A 178 -3.59 -26.50 -0.99
N SER A 179 -4.77 -26.66 -0.39
CA SER A 179 -5.25 -25.80 0.69
C SER A 179 -4.88 -26.37 2.06
N ILE A 180 -4.06 -25.65 2.82
CA ILE A 180 -3.51 -26.05 4.12
C ILE A 180 -4.14 -25.19 5.21
N THR A 181 -4.92 -25.80 6.10
CA THR A 181 -5.41 -25.08 7.29
C THR A 181 -4.26 -24.90 8.29
N VAL A 182 -3.96 -23.65 8.63
CA VAL A 182 -2.87 -23.30 9.54
C VAL A 182 -3.25 -23.69 10.98
N LYS A 183 -2.40 -24.51 11.59
CA LYS A 183 -2.50 -24.93 12.99
C LYS A 183 -1.70 -23.98 13.88
N ARG A 184 -2.28 -23.63 15.02
CA ARG A 184 -1.70 -22.72 16.02
C ARG A 184 -0.48 -23.33 16.73
N GLY A 185 0.53 -22.51 16.99
CA GLY A 185 1.68 -22.86 17.84
C GLY A 185 2.61 -23.93 17.29
N VAL A 186 2.49 -24.25 16.00
CA VAL A 186 3.28 -25.30 15.33
C VAL A 186 3.76 -24.83 13.96
N GLU A 187 4.63 -25.63 13.36
CA GLU A 187 5.09 -25.45 11.99
C GLU A 187 4.08 -26.00 10.97
N ASN A 188 3.71 -25.15 10.01
CA ASN A 188 2.81 -25.45 8.91
C ASN A 188 3.61 -25.45 7.61
N LEU A 189 3.93 -26.65 7.13
CA LEU A 189 4.75 -26.85 5.95
C LEU A 189 3.89 -27.01 4.70
N GLY A 190 4.21 -26.25 3.67
CA GLY A 190 3.76 -26.42 2.30
C GLY A 190 4.61 -27.43 1.54
N THR A 191 4.18 -27.70 0.32
CA THR A 191 4.87 -28.56 -0.65
C THR A 191 5.78 -27.74 -1.57
N SER A 192 6.51 -28.38 -2.47
CA SER A 192 7.24 -27.68 -3.53
C SER A 192 6.35 -27.11 -4.65
N GLY A 193 5.04 -27.44 -4.66
CA GLY A 193 4.03 -26.92 -5.57
C GLY A 193 3.40 -25.61 -5.08
N ASN A 194 2.30 -25.16 -5.69
CA ASN A 194 1.62 -23.95 -5.23
C ASN A 194 0.67 -24.30 -4.07
N ASN A 195 0.84 -23.64 -2.93
CA ASN A 195 0.04 -23.87 -1.73
C ASN A 195 -0.82 -22.65 -1.39
N THR A 196 -2.01 -22.89 -0.84
CA THR A 196 -2.85 -21.87 -0.22
C THR A 196 -2.98 -22.19 1.27
N PHE A 197 -2.37 -21.39 2.13
CA PHE A 197 -2.54 -21.48 3.57
C PHE A 197 -3.80 -20.73 3.98
N LEU A 198 -4.63 -21.33 4.83
CA LEU A 198 -5.84 -20.72 5.37
C LEU A 198 -5.68 -20.50 6.87
N ALA A 199 -5.74 -19.24 7.30
CA ALA A 199 -5.59 -18.85 8.69
C ALA A 199 -6.73 -17.94 9.16
N THR A 200 -6.94 -17.93 10.47
CA THR A 200 -7.74 -16.94 11.18
C THR A 200 -6.81 -16.04 12.00
N ASN A 201 -7.32 -14.88 12.42
CA ASN A 201 -6.57 -13.92 13.22
C ASN A 201 -5.98 -14.52 14.50
N ASP A 202 -6.76 -15.31 15.22
CA ASP A 202 -6.34 -15.95 16.47
C ASP A 202 -5.20 -16.98 16.27
N VAL A 203 -5.14 -17.61 15.10
CA VAL A 203 -4.03 -18.50 14.74
C VAL A 203 -2.75 -17.69 14.56
N LEU A 204 -2.83 -16.56 13.85
CA LEU A 204 -1.68 -15.68 13.62
C LEU A 204 -1.18 -14.98 14.90
N LEU A 205 -2.07 -14.78 15.88
CA LEU A 205 -1.72 -14.26 17.21
C LEU A 205 -1.02 -15.28 18.13
N THR A 206 -1.03 -16.56 17.77
CA THR A 206 -0.41 -17.60 18.61
C THR A 206 1.09 -17.71 18.34
N SER A 207 1.91 -17.42 19.35
CA SER A 207 3.37 -17.60 19.28
C SER A 207 3.77 -19.03 18.91
N GLY A 208 4.84 -19.18 18.14
CA GLY A 208 5.30 -20.47 17.62
C GLY A 208 4.58 -20.94 16.35
N THR A 209 3.54 -20.24 15.90
CA THR A 209 2.92 -20.50 14.60
C THR A 209 3.89 -20.08 13.49
N THR A 210 4.34 -21.05 12.69
CA THR A 210 5.19 -20.79 11.53
C THR A 210 4.55 -21.34 10.26
N ILE A 211 4.70 -20.64 9.14
CA ILE A 211 4.13 -20.98 7.83
C ILE A 211 5.28 -21.00 6.83
N LYS A 212 5.51 -22.14 6.18
CA LYS A 212 6.64 -22.32 5.25
C LYS A 212 6.17 -22.85 3.91
N GLY A 213 6.32 -22.06 2.86
CA GLY A 213 5.91 -22.40 1.50
C GLY A 213 6.60 -23.64 0.92
N ASN A 214 7.94 -23.71 1.03
CA ASN A 214 8.82 -24.75 0.49
C ASN A 214 8.91 -24.88 -1.05
N GLY A 215 8.31 -23.96 -1.81
CA GLY A 215 8.46 -23.86 -3.27
C GLY A 215 7.18 -23.38 -3.94
N GLY A 216 7.19 -23.17 -5.26
CA GLY A 216 5.99 -22.74 -5.98
C GLY A 216 5.54 -21.30 -5.68
N THR A 217 4.30 -20.99 -6.05
CA THR A 217 3.63 -19.70 -5.81
C THR A 217 2.66 -19.86 -4.65
N ASP A 218 3.13 -19.53 -3.45
CA ASP A 218 2.36 -19.72 -2.22
C ASP A 218 1.59 -18.48 -1.79
N VAL A 219 0.39 -18.71 -1.28
CA VAL A 219 -0.55 -17.70 -0.82
C VAL A 219 -0.98 -17.97 0.61
N LEU A 220 -0.99 -16.97 1.47
CA LEU A 220 -1.67 -17.01 2.76
C LEU A 220 -3.01 -16.26 2.65
N THR A 221 -4.10 -16.93 2.98
CA THR A 221 -5.44 -16.34 3.05
C THR A 221 -5.88 -16.24 4.52
N VAL A 222 -6.24 -15.03 4.95
CA VAL A 222 -6.68 -14.75 6.32
C VAL A 222 -8.12 -14.27 6.31
N THR A 223 -9.02 -14.98 7.01
CA THR A 223 -10.47 -14.77 6.87
C THR A 223 -11.09 -13.71 7.80
N ASN A 224 -10.37 -13.28 8.83
CA ASN A 224 -10.86 -12.32 9.83
C ASN A 224 -9.72 -11.48 10.45
N TYR A 225 -8.72 -11.09 9.65
CA TYR A 225 -7.52 -10.40 10.15
C TYR A 225 -7.85 -9.07 10.86
N ALA A 226 -7.31 -8.83 12.05
CA ALA A 226 -7.52 -7.62 12.84
C ALA A 226 -6.20 -6.83 12.98
N GLY A 227 -6.19 -5.59 12.50
CA GLY A 227 -4.97 -4.80 12.32
C GLY A 227 -4.42 -4.06 13.55
N ASN A 228 -5.20 -3.98 14.63
CA ASN A 228 -4.84 -3.24 15.84
C ASN A 228 -3.94 -4.03 16.81
N VAL A 229 -3.31 -5.10 16.34
CA VAL A 229 -2.50 -6.03 17.12
C VAL A 229 -1.27 -6.47 16.32
N VAL A 230 -0.19 -6.80 17.02
CA VAL A 230 1.04 -7.33 16.40
C VAL A 230 0.93 -8.84 16.28
N HIS A 231 1.15 -9.38 15.08
CA HIS A 231 1.09 -10.83 14.85
C HIS A 231 2.49 -11.46 14.96
N PRO A 232 2.73 -12.38 15.92
CA PRO A 232 4.03 -13.05 16.10
C PRO A 232 4.29 -14.19 15.09
N ALA A 233 3.31 -14.56 14.25
CA ALA A 233 3.48 -15.63 13.28
C ALA A 233 4.60 -15.34 12.28
N ILE A 234 5.44 -16.34 12.02
CA ILE A 234 6.57 -16.24 11.08
C ILE A 234 6.21 -16.92 9.77
N VAL A 235 6.41 -16.22 8.67
CA VAL A 235 6.06 -16.67 7.32
C VAL A 235 7.31 -16.64 6.44
N THR A 236 7.63 -17.77 5.82
CA THR A 236 8.80 -17.91 4.93
C THR A 236 8.41 -18.63 3.64
N GLY A 237 8.88 -18.13 2.50
CA GLY A 237 8.57 -18.72 1.20
C GLY A 237 7.13 -18.47 0.70
N VAL A 238 6.32 -17.69 1.42
CA VAL A 238 4.98 -17.25 0.99
C VAL A 238 5.05 -15.76 0.66
N THR A 239 4.73 -15.38 -0.57
CA THR A 239 4.92 -14.01 -1.06
C THR A 239 3.63 -13.20 -1.08
N THR A 240 2.48 -13.87 -1.16
CA THR A 240 1.17 -13.25 -1.31
C THR A 240 0.31 -13.44 -0.06
N LEU A 241 -0.28 -12.35 0.42
CA LEU A 241 -1.26 -12.32 1.50
C LEU A 241 -2.63 -11.90 0.96
N ASN A 242 -3.67 -12.70 1.17
CA ASN A 242 -5.07 -12.36 0.92
C ASN A 242 -5.75 -12.04 2.26
N LEU A 243 -6.30 -10.84 2.38
CA LEU A 243 -7.02 -10.38 3.56
C LEU A 243 -8.53 -10.36 3.27
N HIS A 244 -9.30 -11.12 4.05
CA HIS A 244 -10.76 -11.10 4.05
C HIS A 244 -11.28 -10.83 5.47
N GLY A 245 -12.45 -10.20 5.59
CA GLY A 245 -13.26 -10.08 6.82
C GLY A 245 -12.61 -9.44 8.07
N GLY A 246 -13.44 -8.96 9.02
CA GLY A 246 -12.98 -8.34 10.27
C GLY A 246 -12.56 -6.87 10.12
N ASP A 247 -12.66 -6.10 11.22
CA ASP A 247 -12.38 -4.66 11.24
C ASP A 247 -10.88 -4.38 10.97
N LEU A 248 -10.53 -3.98 9.75
CA LEU A 248 -9.21 -3.45 9.41
C LEU A 248 -9.13 -1.97 9.80
N GLN A 249 -8.91 -1.74 11.08
CA GLN A 249 -8.13 -0.57 11.47
C GLN A 249 -6.69 -1.08 11.72
N ILE A 250 -5.82 -1.10 10.71
CA ILE A 250 -4.37 -1.23 10.96
C ILE A 250 -3.86 0.18 11.27
N VAL A 251 -4.12 0.66 12.49
CA VAL A 251 -3.70 2.01 12.89
C VAL A 251 -2.20 2.04 13.25
N SER A 252 -1.63 0.88 13.59
CA SER A 252 -0.22 0.72 13.97
C SER A 252 0.55 -0.19 13.00
N PRO A 253 1.84 0.08 12.72
CA PRO A 253 2.64 -0.78 11.85
C PRO A 253 2.75 -2.19 12.43
N ASP A 254 2.19 -3.18 11.72
CA ASP A 254 2.35 -4.59 12.04
C ASP A 254 3.52 -5.18 11.24
N PRO A 255 4.65 -5.56 11.88
CA PRO A 255 5.79 -6.15 11.21
C PRO A 255 5.45 -7.43 10.42
N PHE A 256 4.34 -8.08 10.74
CA PHE A 256 3.86 -9.24 10.00
C PHE A 256 3.67 -8.95 8.50
N LEU A 257 3.20 -7.75 8.15
CA LEU A 257 2.99 -7.36 6.76
C LEU A 257 4.30 -7.29 5.97
N ASN A 258 5.45 -7.05 6.62
CA ASN A 258 6.77 -7.03 5.97
C ASN A 258 7.22 -8.41 5.45
N GLN A 259 6.49 -9.48 5.78
CA GLN A 259 6.80 -10.82 5.31
C GLN A 259 6.25 -11.10 3.91
N PHE A 260 5.49 -10.16 3.32
CA PHE A 260 4.83 -10.31 2.02
C PHE A 260 5.26 -9.22 1.06
N SER A 261 5.38 -9.59 -0.23
CA SER A 261 5.62 -8.63 -1.31
C SER A 261 4.32 -8.22 -2.02
N ILE A 262 3.28 -9.05 -1.93
CA ILE A 262 1.95 -8.78 -2.48
C ILE A 262 0.91 -8.93 -1.38
N ILE A 263 0.05 -7.92 -1.23
CA ILE A 263 -1.11 -7.94 -0.34
C ILE A 263 -2.35 -7.69 -1.20
N ASN A 264 -3.30 -8.61 -1.15
CA ASN A 264 -4.61 -8.48 -1.75
C ASN A 264 -5.61 -8.22 -0.64
N ASP A 265 -6.22 -7.05 -0.64
CA ASP A 265 -7.24 -6.66 0.32
C ASP A 265 -8.64 -6.78 -0.30
N TYR A 266 -9.46 -7.62 0.31
CA TYR A 266 -10.84 -7.89 -0.09
C TYR A 266 -11.87 -7.32 0.92
N LYS A 267 -11.45 -6.47 1.87
CA LYS A 267 -12.35 -5.93 2.92
C LYS A 267 -12.99 -4.60 2.59
N THR A 268 -14.28 -4.47 2.87
CA THR A 268 -15.06 -3.24 2.64
C THR A 268 -14.95 -2.30 3.85
N SER A 269 -14.64 -1.02 3.60
CA SER A 269 -14.73 0.11 4.55
C SER A 269 -13.62 0.22 5.61
N ASP A 270 -12.39 -0.12 5.25
CA ASP A 270 -11.27 -0.20 6.20
C ASP A 270 -10.02 0.58 5.74
N SER A 271 -9.09 0.82 6.69
CA SER A 271 -7.80 1.47 6.45
C SER A 271 -6.63 0.49 6.64
N ILE A 272 -5.73 0.44 5.67
CA ILE A 272 -4.54 -0.43 5.68
C ILE A 272 -3.26 0.38 5.75
N ARG A 273 -2.41 0.08 6.73
CA ARG A 273 -1.04 0.59 6.80
C ARG A 273 -0.08 -0.48 6.32
N LEU A 274 0.62 -0.20 5.22
CA LEU A 274 1.62 -1.10 4.66
C LEU A 274 2.89 -1.16 5.52
N GLY A 275 3.64 -2.22 5.28
CA GLY A 275 4.95 -2.45 5.87
C GLY A 275 5.99 -1.40 5.46
N ASN A 276 7.22 -1.56 5.97
CA ASN A 276 8.35 -0.69 5.67
C ASN A 276 9.31 -1.25 4.61
N ILE A 277 8.76 -2.03 3.68
CA ILE A 277 9.47 -2.58 2.52
C ILE A 277 8.69 -2.30 1.23
N PRO A 278 9.31 -2.41 0.04
CA PRO A 278 8.59 -2.36 -1.23
C PRO A 278 7.53 -3.47 -1.31
N GLN A 279 6.27 -3.10 -1.55
CA GLN A 279 5.12 -3.99 -1.58
C GLN A 279 4.13 -3.56 -2.66
N THR A 280 3.38 -4.52 -3.20
CA THR A 280 2.19 -4.25 -4.02
C THR A 280 0.94 -4.54 -3.20
N LEU A 281 0.11 -3.52 -3.01
CA LEU A 281 -1.23 -3.62 -2.47
C LEU A 281 -2.25 -3.61 -3.61
N ASN A 282 -3.04 -4.68 -3.71
CA ASN A 282 -4.17 -4.78 -4.61
C ASN A 282 -5.47 -4.67 -3.80
N LEU A 283 -6.32 -3.72 -4.16
CA LEU A 283 -7.59 -3.45 -3.50
C LEU A 283 -8.73 -3.99 -4.36
N TYR A 284 -9.54 -4.90 -3.82
CA TYR A 284 -10.66 -5.54 -4.50
C TYR A 284 -12.03 -5.04 -4.00
N VAL A 285 -12.08 -3.84 -3.41
CA VAL A 285 -13.23 -3.36 -2.63
C VAL A 285 -13.80 -2.05 -3.12
N SER A 286 -15.04 -1.76 -2.68
CA SER A 286 -15.84 -0.65 -3.14
C SER A 286 -15.56 0.67 -2.39
N ASP A 287 -15.48 0.64 -1.07
CA ASP A 287 -15.37 1.86 -0.26
C ASP A 287 -14.19 1.70 0.68
N MET A 288 -13.13 2.49 0.50
CA MET A 288 -11.91 2.39 1.31
C MET A 288 -11.73 3.62 2.18
N ALA A 289 -11.38 3.42 3.46
CA ALA A 289 -11.22 4.50 4.43
C ALA A 289 -9.80 5.12 4.39
N GLY A 290 -8.77 4.39 3.92
CA GLY A 290 -7.43 4.95 3.65
C GLY A 290 -6.28 3.95 3.54
N VAL A 291 -5.28 4.22 2.69
CA VAL A 291 -4.02 3.47 2.63
C VAL A 291 -2.91 4.32 3.24
N THR A 292 -2.18 3.77 4.19
CA THR A 292 -0.97 4.38 4.75
C THR A 292 0.27 3.70 4.22
N LEU A 293 1.09 4.43 3.45
CA LEU A 293 2.36 3.92 2.94
C LEU A 293 3.44 3.96 4.01
N GLY A 294 4.16 2.85 4.11
CA GLY A 294 5.21 2.62 5.10
C GLY A 294 6.63 2.57 4.50
N ALA A 295 6.80 2.71 3.19
CA ALA A 295 8.12 2.78 2.53
C ALA A 295 8.03 3.37 1.11
N PRO A 296 9.16 3.83 0.53
CA PRO A 296 9.23 4.16 -0.90
C PRO A 296 9.03 2.91 -1.79
N ASN A 297 8.73 3.12 -3.07
CA ASN A 297 8.50 2.06 -4.07
C ASN A 297 7.35 1.09 -3.75
N GLN A 298 6.37 1.53 -2.96
CA GLN A 298 5.14 0.77 -2.75
C GLN A 298 4.14 1.05 -3.87
N VAL A 299 3.45 0.01 -4.32
CA VAL A 299 2.48 0.05 -5.41
C VAL A 299 1.09 -0.15 -4.83
N VAL A 300 0.14 0.72 -5.17
CA VAL A 300 -1.27 0.56 -4.80
C VAL A 300 -2.10 0.46 -6.08
N ARG A 301 -2.82 -0.66 -6.24
CA ARG A 301 -3.68 -0.94 -7.39
C ARG A 301 -5.11 -1.11 -6.91
N GLN A 302 -6.02 -0.26 -7.37
CA GLN A 302 -7.45 -0.50 -7.18
C GLN A 302 -8.00 -1.28 -8.37
N LEU A 303 -8.44 -2.51 -8.10
CA LEU A 303 -8.83 -3.50 -9.10
C LEU A 303 -10.35 -3.69 -9.20
N THR A 304 -11.13 -3.18 -8.23
CA THR A 304 -12.59 -3.25 -8.25
C THR A 304 -13.20 -1.88 -7.97
N LYS A 305 -14.36 -1.61 -8.57
CA LYS A 305 -15.03 -0.30 -8.57
C LYS A 305 -15.61 0.04 -7.19
N SER A 306 -15.25 1.20 -6.64
CA SER A 306 -16.22 2.23 -6.23
C SER A 306 -15.54 3.52 -5.77
N GLY A 307 -16.31 4.60 -5.87
CA GLY A 307 -15.93 5.97 -5.57
C GLY A 307 -14.94 6.58 -6.56
N ASP A 308 -14.99 7.91 -6.68
CA ASP A 308 -14.03 8.69 -7.49
C ASP A 308 -12.71 8.97 -6.72
N TYR A 309 -12.47 8.28 -5.59
CA TYR A 309 -11.48 8.68 -4.57
C TYR A 309 -10.60 7.53 -4.08
N VAL A 310 -9.28 7.75 -4.03
CA VAL A 310 -8.34 6.93 -3.25
C VAL A 310 -7.72 7.80 -2.17
N TYR A 311 -7.97 7.43 -0.91
CA TYR A 311 -7.35 8.07 0.25
C TYR A 311 -5.98 7.44 0.50
N ILE A 312 -4.90 8.22 0.39
CA ILE A 312 -3.53 7.73 0.62
C ILE A 312 -2.80 8.69 1.56
N SER A 313 -2.53 8.21 2.77
CA SER A 313 -1.58 8.84 3.68
C SER A 313 -0.21 8.18 3.54
N SER A 314 0.86 8.90 3.88
CA SER A 314 2.22 8.35 3.90
C SER A 314 2.85 8.71 5.22
N THR A 315 3.46 7.77 5.93
CA THR A 315 4.32 8.13 7.07
C THR A 315 5.78 8.36 6.66
N HIS A 316 6.07 8.39 5.35
CA HIS A 316 7.41 8.59 4.80
C HIS A 316 7.49 9.86 3.98
N ALA A 317 8.51 10.68 4.26
CA ALA A 317 8.78 11.97 3.64
C ALA A 317 9.33 11.89 2.20
N ASN A 318 9.26 10.72 1.54
CA ASN A 318 9.61 10.57 0.14
C ASN A 318 8.79 9.45 -0.51
N LEU A 319 7.79 9.83 -1.32
CA LEU A 319 6.98 8.93 -2.14
C LEU A 319 7.66 8.59 -3.48
N GLU A 320 8.91 8.97 -3.68
CA GLU A 320 9.68 8.67 -4.89
C GLU A 320 9.61 7.17 -5.23
N GLY A 321 9.11 6.89 -6.43
CA GLY A 321 8.94 5.54 -6.97
C GLY A 321 7.70 4.78 -6.49
N ALA A 322 6.90 5.33 -5.57
CA ALA A 322 5.57 4.79 -5.31
C ALA A 322 4.72 4.87 -6.59
N VAL A 323 3.89 3.85 -6.86
CA VAL A 323 3.02 3.83 -8.05
C VAL A 323 1.60 3.59 -7.60
N ILE A 324 0.70 4.51 -7.96
CA ILE A 324 -0.73 4.33 -7.71
C ILE A 324 -1.42 4.16 -9.06
N SER A 325 -2.08 3.03 -9.26
CA SER A 325 -2.74 2.70 -10.51
C SER A 325 -4.21 2.38 -10.29
N LEU A 326 -5.05 2.98 -11.12
CA LEU A 326 -6.47 2.70 -11.22
C LEU A 326 -6.68 1.92 -12.51
N GLU A 327 -6.88 0.61 -12.42
CA GLU A 327 -6.89 -0.26 -13.62
C GLU A 327 -8.22 -0.27 -14.37
N HIS A 328 -9.23 0.42 -13.84
CA HIS A 328 -10.53 0.57 -14.47
C HIS A 328 -10.74 1.99 -15.00
N THR A 329 -10.95 2.10 -16.31
CA THR A 329 -11.35 3.36 -16.97
C THR A 329 -12.77 3.73 -16.57
N ILE A 330 -12.94 4.90 -15.94
CA ILE A 330 -14.26 5.48 -15.68
C ILE A 330 -14.94 5.77 -17.03
N LYS A 331 -15.92 4.95 -17.42
CA LYS A 331 -16.94 5.31 -18.42
C LYS A 331 -18.22 5.64 -17.66
N GLY A 332 -18.44 6.93 -17.40
CA GLY A 332 -19.66 7.39 -16.73
C GLY A 332 -19.71 8.89 -16.58
N THR A 333 -20.36 9.56 -17.52
CA THR A 333 -20.84 10.94 -17.39
C THR A 333 -22.01 10.98 -16.40
N SER A 334 -21.79 11.52 -15.21
CA SER A 334 -22.89 12.00 -14.35
C SER A 334 -22.47 13.32 -13.72
N ILE A 335 -23.10 14.38 -14.22
CA ILE A 335 -22.91 15.78 -13.83
C ILE A 335 -23.72 16.01 -12.55
N ASP A 336 -23.05 16.15 -11.41
CA ASP A 336 -23.55 16.93 -10.27
C ASP A 336 -22.96 18.35 -10.36
N ARG A 337 -23.84 19.35 -10.26
CA ARG A 337 -23.62 20.70 -10.83
C ARG A 337 -23.35 21.77 -9.76
N THR A 338 -22.77 21.37 -8.62
CA THR A 338 -22.37 22.33 -7.57
C THR A 338 -20.85 22.46 -7.45
N ILE A 339 -20.07 21.43 -7.83
CA ILE A 339 -18.60 21.45 -7.83
C ILE A 339 -18.02 20.57 -8.96
N GLY A 340 -18.50 20.67 -10.21
CA GLY A 340 -17.80 20.18 -11.43
C GLY A 340 -17.47 18.66 -11.58
N PRO A 341 -17.09 18.20 -12.80
CA PRO A 341 -16.85 16.80 -13.15
C PRO A 341 -15.37 16.44 -12.98
N PHE A 342 -14.93 16.19 -11.75
CA PHE A 342 -13.52 15.90 -11.51
C PHE A 342 -13.23 14.40 -11.70
N GLY A 343 -12.13 14.09 -12.40
CA GLY A 343 -11.61 12.73 -12.54
C GLY A 343 -10.99 12.22 -11.24
N ASN A 344 -10.09 11.24 -11.34
CA ASN A 344 -9.53 10.57 -10.16
C ASN A 344 -8.83 11.57 -9.20
N LYS A 345 -9.11 11.45 -7.90
CA LYS A 345 -8.58 12.33 -6.85
C LYS A 345 -7.72 11.56 -5.83
N LEU A 346 -6.57 12.14 -5.49
CA LEU A 346 -5.64 11.72 -4.45
C LEU A 346 -5.78 12.64 -3.24
N ILE A 347 -5.92 12.11 -2.03
CA ILE A 347 -6.01 12.90 -0.80
C ILE A 347 -4.81 12.57 0.09
N ILE A 348 -4.05 13.59 0.51
CA ILE A 348 -2.87 13.53 1.37
C ILE A 348 -3.21 14.23 2.70
N THR A 349 -3.08 13.51 3.81
CA THR A 349 -3.57 13.98 5.12
C THR A 349 -2.51 14.23 6.19
N ASP A 350 -1.29 13.69 6.06
CA ASP A 350 -0.16 13.87 6.99
C ASP A 350 1.14 13.24 6.42
N ALA A 351 1.77 13.85 5.39
CA ALA A 351 2.98 13.30 4.74
C ALA A 351 4.29 13.98 5.16
N GLY A 352 4.22 15.18 5.75
CA GLY A 352 5.36 16.06 5.98
C GLY A 352 5.94 16.59 4.66
N ASN A 353 6.59 15.71 3.88
CA ASN A 353 7.03 15.97 2.52
C ASN A 353 6.49 14.90 1.55
N ALA A 354 5.87 15.30 0.45
CA ALA A 354 5.38 14.41 -0.60
C ALA A 354 5.99 14.80 -1.95
N THR A 355 6.43 13.82 -2.74
CA THR A 355 6.93 14.03 -4.11
C THR A 355 6.11 13.19 -5.08
N LEU A 356 5.39 13.84 -6.00
CA LEU A 356 4.52 13.20 -6.99
C LEU A 356 5.07 13.42 -8.40
N GLY A 357 5.79 12.43 -8.92
CA GLY A 357 6.29 12.47 -10.30
C GLY A 357 5.20 12.19 -11.34
N ALA A 358 5.54 12.42 -12.62
CA ALA A 358 4.62 12.23 -13.75
C ALA A 358 3.94 10.85 -13.78
N ALA A 359 4.69 9.78 -13.45
CA ALA A 359 4.15 8.42 -13.42
C ALA A 359 3.03 8.25 -12.37
N MET A 360 3.17 8.90 -11.21
CA MET A 360 2.13 8.90 -10.17
C MET A 360 0.92 9.73 -10.60
N LEU A 361 1.16 10.89 -11.20
CA LEU A 361 0.11 11.85 -11.56
C LEU A 361 -0.65 11.49 -12.84
N LYS A 362 -0.13 10.57 -13.67
CA LYS A 362 -0.67 10.21 -14.99
C LYS A 362 -2.18 9.92 -15.02
N ASN A 363 -2.73 9.41 -13.92
CA ASN A 363 -4.14 9.05 -13.81
C ASN A 363 -4.93 9.98 -12.90
N PHE A 364 -4.33 10.96 -12.24
CA PHE A 364 -5.02 11.85 -11.31
C PHE A 364 -5.23 13.22 -11.94
N THR A 365 -6.44 13.74 -11.76
CA THR A 365 -6.76 15.12 -12.13
C THR A 365 -6.80 16.03 -10.91
N TRP A 366 -6.78 15.47 -9.69
CA TRP A 366 -6.87 16.23 -8.45
C TRP A 366 -6.01 15.65 -7.33
N VAL A 367 -5.23 16.50 -6.65
CA VAL A 367 -4.60 16.25 -5.34
C VAL A 367 -5.23 17.14 -4.26
N ALA A 368 -5.60 16.60 -3.11
CA ALA A 368 -6.08 17.37 -1.96
C ALA A 368 -5.14 17.22 -0.78
N LEU A 369 -4.77 18.34 -0.16
CA LEU A 369 -3.92 18.43 1.03
C LEU A 369 -4.78 18.83 2.22
N SER A 370 -4.87 17.99 3.26
CA SER A 370 -5.71 18.27 4.44
C SER A 370 -4.95 18.76 5.68
N ALA A 371 -3.62 18.88 5.61
CA ALA A 371 -2.75 19.33 6.71
C ALA A 371 -1.55 20.15 6.17
N ALA A 372 -0.61 20.51 7.05
CA ALA A 372 0.61 21.23 6.67
C ALA A 372 1.55 20.29 5.92
N GLU A 373 1.83 20.57 4.65
CA GLU A 373 2.58 19.66 3.77
C GLU A 373 3.60 20.42 2.92
N ASN A 374 4.70 19.75 2.58
CA ASN A 374 5.59 20.14 1.49
C ASN A 374 5.38 19.20 0.30
N LEU A 375 4.67 19.68 -0.73
CA LEU A 375 4.37 18.90 -1.93
C LEU A 375 5.31 19.29 -3.08
N THR A 376 6.04 18.34 -3.64
CA THR A 376 6.77 18.49 -4.90
C THR A 376 6.04 17.74 -6.01
N ILE A 377 5.82 18.36 -7.18
CA ILE A 377 5.07 17.76 -8.29
C ILE A 377 5.79 17.87 -9.63
N SER A 378 5.53 16.90 -10.51
CA SER A 378 5.94 16.95 -11.91
C SER A 378 4.81 16.50 -12.86
N PRO A 379 3.76 17.31 -13.08
CA PRO A 379 2.57 16.89 -13.83
C PRO A 379 2.78 16.92 -15.36
N ASP A 380 2.57 15.78 -16.03
CA ASP A 380 2.52 15.71 -17.51
C ASP A 380 1.13 16.06 -18.08
N THR A 381 0.10 16.06 -17.25
CA THR A 381 -1.30 16.42 -17.59
C THR A 381 -1.83 17.43 -16.59
N ALA A 382 -2.87 18.18 -16.98
CA ALA A 382 -3.46 19.19 -16.12
C ALA A 382 -3.83 18.62 -14.73
N LEU A 383 -3.45 19.34 -13.68
CA LEU A 383 -3.60 18.90 -12.29
C LEU A 383 -4.25 19.99 -11.44
N MET A 384 -5.31 19.63 -10.73
CA MET A 384 -5.88 20.47 -9.69
C MET A 384 -5.30 20.11 -8.33
N ILE A 385 -5.05 21.12 -7.49
CA ILE A 385 -4.61 20.95 -6.11
C ILE A 385 -5.57 21.70 -5.21
N SER A 386 -6.11 21.07 -4.17
CA SER A 386 -6.86 21.79 -3.12
C SER A 386 -6.09 21.76 -1.82
N VAL A 387 -5.91 22.92 -1.20
CA VAL A 387 -5.14 23.08 0.05
C VAL A 387 -6.09 23.50 1.16
N ALA A 388 -6.10 22.74 2.26
CA ALA A 388 -6.87 23.04 3.47
C ALA A 388 -6.11 23.98 4.43
N ASP A 389 -6.63 24.15 5.64
CA ASP A 389 -6.25 25.13 6.68
C ASP A 389 -4.84 24.96 7.30
N ALA A 390 -3.78 25.02 6.49
CA ALA A 390 -2.41 24.87 6.99
C ALA A 390 -1.35 25.66 6.19
N ASN A 391 -0.16 25.81 6.78
CA ASN A 391 1.00 26.34 6.06
C ASN A 391 1.51 25.25 5.10
N THR A 392 1.53 25.55 3.81
CA THR A 392 1.84 24.56 2.77
C THR A 392 2.96 25.09 1.87
N THR A 393 3.87 24.21 1.48
CA THR A 393 4.83 24.49 0.39
C THR A 393 4.48 23.62 -0.81
N ILE A 394 4.36 24.20 -1.99
CA ILE A 394 4.21 23.48 -3.26
C ILE A 394 5.40 23.81 -4.14
N THR A 395 6.10 22.80 -4.65
CA THR A 395 7.22 22.93 -5.58
C THR A 395 6.92 22.19 -6.87
N GLU A 396 6.77 22.93 -7.95
CA GLU A 396 6.63 22.42 -9.30
C GLU A 396 8.01 22.27 -9.93
N THR A 397 8.34 21.10 -10.47
CA THR A 397 9.69 20.87 -11.04
C THR A 397 9.68 20.83 -12.57
N SER A 398 8.88 19.93 -13.16
CA SER A 398 8.90 19.61 -14.58
C SER A 398 7.56 19.05 -15.04
N GLY A 399 7.34 18.95 -16.35
CA GLY A 399 6.11 18.42 -16.93
C GLY A 399 5.36 19.48 -17.73
N ALA A 400 4.45 19.04 -18.59
CA ALA A 400 3.71 19.93 -19.51
C ALA A 400 2.27 20.22 -19.06
N GLY A 401 1.85 19.66 -17.92
CA GLY A 401 0.49 19.81 -17.41
C GLY A 401 0.32 21.10 -16.60
N ASP A 402 -0.65 21.92 -16.98
CA ASP A 402 -1.01 23.12 -16.21
C ASP A 402 -1.50 22.77 -14.80
N VAL A 403 -1.17 23.62 -13.83
CA VAL A 403 -1.50 23.40 -12.41
C VAL A 403 -2.52 24.43 -11.95
N ALA A 404 -3.63 23.99 -11.35
CA ALA A 404 -4.63 24.87 -10.76
C ALA A 404 -4.74 24.61 -9.25
N ILE A 405 -4.32 25.57 -8.43
CA ILE A 405 -4.28 25.46 -6.97
C ILE A 405 -5.48 26.21 -6.39
N TYR A 406 -6.27 25.54 -5.56
CA TYR A 406 -7.44 26.07 -4.86
C TYR A 406 -7.16 26.11 -3.36
N MET A 407 -7.26 27.28 -2.76
CA MET A 407 -7.05 27.46 -1.32
C MET A 407 -8.36 27.93 -0.69
N ASP A 408 -8.91 27.20 0.28
CA ASP A 408 -10.22 27.56 0.86
C ASP A 408 -10.12 28.47 2.10
N ASN A 409 -9.10 28.33 2.97
CA ASN A 409 -8.89 29.21 4.15
C ASN A 409 -7.45 29.13 4.74
N SER A 410 -6.46 28.70 3.95
CA SER A 410 -5.08 28.44 4.43
C SER A 410 -4.34 29.71 4.91
N ARG A 411 -3.53 29.57 5.97
CA ARG A 411 -2.78 30.69 6.57
C ARG A 411 -1.64 31.20 5.67
N SER A 412 -0.85 30.28 5.08
CA SER A 412 0.27 30.63 4.21
C SER A 412 0.55 29.56 3.14
N LEU A 413 0.86 29.97 1.91
CA LEU A 413 1.35 29.13 0.83
C LEU A 413 2.71 29.62 0.35
N THR A 414 3.70 28.73 0.28
CA THR A 414 4.93 28.95 -0.48
C THR A 414 4.81 28.16 -1.77
N LEU A 415 4.83 28.81 -2.93
CA LEU A 415 4.72 28.16 -4.23
C LEU A 415 5.99 28.42 -5.05
N ASN A 416 6.71 27.36 -5.41
CA ASN A 416 7.86 27.40 -6.30
C ASN A 416 7.44 26.84 -7.66
N THR A 417 7.34 27.70 -8.67
CA THR A 417 6.73 27.38 -9.97
C THR A 417 7.73 26.92 -11.03
N SER A 418 7.25 26.14 -12.01
CA SER A 418 8.08 25.70 -13.14
C SER A 418 7.78 26.49 -14.42
N ALA A 419 8.83 26.78 -15.20
CA ALA A 419 8.70 27.39 -16.52
C ALA A 419 8.07 26.46 -17.58
N THR A 420 7.84 25.18 -17.26
CA THR A 420 7.41 24.18 -18.23
C THR A 420 5.89 24.12 -18.43
N HIS A 421 5.11 24.76 -17.57
CA HIS A 421 3.65 24.80 -17.61
C HIS A 421 3.12 26.10 -16.97
N ALA A 422 1.84 26.40 -17.16
CA ALA A 422 1.19 27.52 -16.49
C ALA A 422 0.63 27.11 -15.12
N THR A 423 0.62 28.05 -14.17
CA THR A 423 0.01 27.83 -12.85
C THR A 423 -1.09 28.85 -12.59
N GLU A 424 -2.28 28.39 -12.24
CA GLU A 424 -3.38 29.21 -11.76
C GLU A 424 -3.56 29.04 -10.26
N LEU A 425 -3.56 30.14 -9.51
CA LEU A 425 -3.79 30.17 -8.07
C LEU A 425 -5.16 30.79 -7.78
N ASN A 426 -6.11 29.94 -7.37
CA ASN A 426 -7.48 30.27 -7.01
C ASN A 426 -7.62 30.39 -5.48
N LEU A 427 -7.79 31.63 -5.00
CA LEU A 427 -7.94 31.93 -3.58
C LEU A 427 -9.42 32.08 -3.23
N LEU A 428 -10.01 31.02 -2.66
CA LEU A 428 -11.44 30.83 -2.40
C LEU A 428 -11.77 30.98 -0.90
N GLY A 429 -11.65 32.15 -0.27
CA GLY A 429 -11.93 32.26 1.18
C GLY A 429 -11.91 33.66 1.79
N HIS A 430 -12.28 33.75 3.08
CA HIS A 430 -12.44 35.01 3.84
C HIS A 430 -11.27 35.33 4.81
N GLY A 431 -10.12 34.64 4.68
CA GLY A 431 -8.95 34.76 5.57
C GLY A 431 -7.76 35.58 5.02
N THR A 432 -6.81 35.93 5.89
CA THR A 432 -5.53 36.55 5.50
C THR A 432 -4.57 35.47 4.96
N ASN A 433 -4.41 35.40 3.64
CA ASN A 433 -3.54 34.41 2.97
C ASN A 433 -2.16 35.00 2.68
N ALA A 434 -1.10 34.53 3.35
CA ALA A 434 0.26 34.89 2.96
C ALA A 434 0.76 33.96 1.83
N VAL A 435 0.87 34.46 0.59
CA VAL A 435 1.38 33.66 -0.54
C VAL A 435 2.75 34.15 -0.97
N THR A 436 3.77 33.31 -0.78
CA THR A 436 5.12 33.51 -1.30
C THR A 436 5.28 32.77 -2.62
N LEU A 437 5.46 33.50 -3.73
CA LEU A 437 5.73 32.94 -5.04
C LEU A 437 7.23 32.97 -5.36
N THR A 438 7.77 31.87 -5.84
CA THR A 438 9.15 31.69 -6.31
C THR A 438 9.15 30.81 -7.58
N GLY A 439 10.31 30.47 -8.13
CA GLY A 439 10.41 29.58 -9.31
C GLY A 439 10.60 30.32 -10.62
N ALA A 440 10.17 29.77 -11.75
CA ALA A 440 10.33 30.38 -13.08
C ALA A 440 9.06 30.32 -13.96
N GLY A 441 7.93 29.89 -13.39
CA GLY A 441 6.67 29.73 -14.09
C GLY A 441 5.84 31.01 -14.18
N ASN A 442 4.97 31.05 -15.18
CA ASN A 442 3.94 32.09 -15.27
C ASN A 442 2.81 31.73 -14.31
N VAL A 443 2.46 32.66 -13.41
CA VAL A 443 1.37 32.50 -12.45
C VAL A 443 0.23 33.45 -12.80
N VAL A 444 -0.98 32.89 -12.89
CA VAL A 444 -2.24 33.63 -12.90
C VAL A 444 -2.86 33.51 -11.52
N ILE A 445 -3.02 34.62 -10.81
CA ILE A 445 -3.72 34.62 -9.52
C ILE A 445 -5.14 35.09 -9.76
N SER A 446 -6.11 34.25 -9.40
CA SER A 446 -7.54 34.52 -9.39
C SER A 446 -8.01 34.50 -7.94
N ALA A 447 -8.40 35.65 -7.39
CA ALA A 447 -8.92 35.72 -6.03
C ALA A 447 -10.43 35.98 -6.02
N ALA A 448 -11.13 35.59 -4.96
CA ALA A 448 -12.51 36.02 -4.70
C ALA A 448 -12.59 37.17 -3.66
N GLN A 449 -11.67 37.18 -2.70
CA GLN A 449 -11.53 38.22 -1.67
C GLN A 449 -10.13 38.07 -1.08
N LEU A 450 -9.37 39.15 -0.88
CA LEU A 450 -8.00 39.06 -0.35
C LEU A 450 -7.85 39.79 0.99
N GLY A 451 -6.99 39.21 1.85
CA GLY A 451 -6.22 39.90 2.89
C GLY A 451 -4.80 40.24 2.38
N ASN A 452 -3.78 40.23 3.25
CA ASN A 452 -2.40 40.60 2.88
C ASN A 452 -1.71 39.58 1.94
N LEU A 453 -1.35 39.95 0.70
CA LEU A 453 -0.71 39.09 -0.32
C LEU A 453 0.79 39.42 -0.52
N ASN A 454 1.68 38.79 0.25
CA ASN A 454 3.12 39.09 0.18
C ASN A 454 3.84 38.35 -0.96
N LEU A 455 3.86 38.90 -2.18
CA LEU A 455 4.58 38.28 -3.29
C LEU A 455 6.11 38.53 -3.19
N THR A 456 6.90 37.47 -3.34
CA THR A 456 8.36 37.57 -3.33
C THR A 456 8.98 36.78 -4.49
N GLY A 457 8.61 37.16 -5.71
CA GLY A 457 9.36 37.00 -6.97
C GLY A 457 9.74 35.60 -7.48
N SER A 458 9.24 35.24 -8.67
CA SER A 458 9.69 34.15 -9.56
C SER A 458 10.46 34.71 -10.78
N ALA A 459 11.20 33.88 -11.51
CA ALA A 459 11.89 34.17 -12.77
C ALA A 459 10.94 33.97 -13.97
N GLY A 460 9.99 34.87 -14.18
CA GLY A 460 9.06 34.81 -15.32
C GLY A 460 8.14 36.04 -15.41
N LEU A 461 7.28 36.07 -16.42
CA LEU A 461 6.27 37.13 -16.58
C LEU A 461 5.04 36.76 -15.74
N GLU A 462 4.86 37.40 -14.60
CA GLU A 462 3.75 37.10 -13.68
C GLU A 462 2.54 37.99 -14.02
N THR A 463 1.35 37.40 -14.18
CA THR A 463 0.11 38.17 -14.41
C THR A 463 -0.84 37.97 -13.24
N ILE A 464 -1.04 39.02 -12.46
CA ILE A 464 -1.96 39.04 -11.32
C ILE A 464 -3.29 39.57 -11.82
N LEU A 465 -4.30 38.70 -11.89
CA LEU A 465 -5.66 39.09 -12.24
C LEU A 465 -6.45 39.39 -10.97
N LEU A 466 -6.57 40.67 -10.63
CA LEU A 466 -7.41 41.04 -9.49
C LEU A 466 -8.88 40.99 -9.91
N PRO A 467 -9.73 40.29 -9.16
CA PRO A 467 -11.16 40.28 -9.43
C PRO A 467 -11.81 41.64 -9.08
N THR A 468 -13.02 41.88 -9.60
CA THR A 468 -13.71 43.18 -9.48
C THR A 468 -14.63 43.31 -8.26
N PHE A 469 -14.25 42.78 -7.10
CA PHE A 469 -15.11 42.82 -5.90
C PHE A 469 -15.13 44.17 -5.17
N SER A 470 -16.23 44.44 -4.46
CA SER A 470 -16.51 45.78 -3.92
C SER A 470 -15.74 46.16 -2.65
N ASN A 471 -15.15 45.21 -1.90
CA ASN A 471 -14.63 45.43 -0.53
C ASN A 471 -13.27 44.72 -0.21
N ALA A 472 -12.53 44.22 -1.19
CA ALA A 472 -11.29 43.48 -0.93
C ALA A 472 -10.10 44.42 -0.61
N ILE A 473 -9.20 44.00 0.30
CA ILE A 473 -7.94 44.69 0.58
C ILE A 473 -6.79 43.85 0.03
N TYR A 474 -6.04 44.39 -0.92
CA TYR A 474 -4.89 43.71 -1.50
C TYR A 474 -3.63 44.42 -0.99
N ASN A 475 -2.71 43.72 -0.34
CA ASN A 475 -1.37 44.24 -0.07
C ASN A 475 -0.40 43.43 -0.91
N ILE A 476 0.01 43.95 -2.06
CA ILE A 476 0.88 43.23 -3.00
C ILE A 476 2.30 43.72 -2.82
N ALA A 477 3.17 42.94 -2.17
CA ALA A 477 4.60 43.24 -2.13
C ALA A 477 5.26 42.82 -3.45
N VAL A 478 6.11 43.64 -4.08
CA VAL A 478 6.88 43.26 -5.28
C VAL A 478 8.35 43.56 -5.06
N ALA A 479 9.21 42.54 -5.11
CA ALA A 479 10.65 42.69 -4.85
C ALA A 479 11.56 42.38 -6.06
N SER A 480 11.03 41.88 -7.18
CA SER A 480 11.86 41.30 -8.25
C SER A 480 11.59 41.77 -9.67
N SER A 481 10.57 42.61 -9.88
CA SER A 481 10.26 43.19 -11.19
C SER A 481 11.11 44.43 -11.38
N THR A 482 12.34 44.27 -11.90
CA THR A 482 13.32 45.35 -11.99
C THR A 482 13.47 45.87 -13.41
N ILE A 483 13.95 47.11 -13.53
CA ILE A 483 14.14 47.78 -14.83
C ILE A 483 14.97 46.93 -15.81
N GLY A 484 16.06 46.30 -15.37
CA GLY A 484 16.92 45.51 -16.27
C GLY A 484 16.28 44.25 -16.84
N ASN A 485 15.24 43.73 -16.18
CA ASN A 485 14.64 42.45 -16.55
C ASN A 485 13.24 42.60 -17.17
N MET A 486 12.77 43.81 -17.47
CA MET A 486 11.39 44.04 -17.94
C MET A 486 10.99 43.24 -19.19
N ALA A 487 11.96 42.85 -20.04
CA ALA A 487 11.68 42.06 -21.23
C ALA A 487 11.44 40.56 -20.92
N SER A 488 11.93 40.06 -19.78
CA SER A 488 11.87 38.64 -19.40
C SER A 488 11.14 38.37 -18.08
N LYS A 489 10.98 39.37 -17.22
CA LYS A 489 10.46 39.27 -15.86
C LYS A 489 9.74 40.56 -15.45
N LEU A 490 8.51 40.72 -15.92
CA LEU A 490 7.66 41.87 -15.64
C LEU A 490 6.39 41.41 -14.95
N ILE A 491 6.10 41.96 -13.77
CA ILE A 491 4.83 41.72 -13.10
C ILE A 491 3.76 42.62 -13.73
N THR A 492 2.65 42.02 -14.15
CA THR A 492 1.47 42.72 -14.65
C THR A 492 0.32 42.56 -13.66
N VAL A 493 -0.29 43.65 -13.23
CA VAL A 493 -1.49 43.65 -12.37
C VAL A 493 -2.68 44.17 -13.17
N ASP A 494 -3.69 43.32 -13.34
CA ASP A 494 -4.93 43.65 -14.03
C ASP A 494 -6.02 44.07 -13.03
N ASN A 495 -6.81 45.08 -13.38
CA ASN A 495 -8.00 45.56 -12.64
C ASN A 495 -7.75 46.05 -11.18
N LEU A 496 -6.66 46.80 -10.96
CA LEU A 496 -6.32 47.41 -9.65
C LEU A 496 -7.31 48.53 -9.21
N LYS A 497 -8.51 48.21 -8.73
CA LYS A 497 -9.57 49.21 -8.44
C LYS A 497 -9.35 50.01 -7.14
N SER A 498 -9.62 51.32 -7.17
CA SER A 498 -9.96 52.13 -5.98
C SER A 498 -11.46 52.25 -5.79
N GLY A 499 -11.97 51.76 -4.66
CA GLY A 499 -13.35 51.99 -4.21
C GLY A 499 -13.48 51.64 -2.73
N ASN A 500 -14.67 51.22 -2.28
CA ASN A 500 -14.88 50.71 -0.91
C ASN A 500 -14.02 49.45 -0.59
N GLY A 501 -13.43 48.82 -1.61
CA GLY A 501 -12.32 47.87 -1.53
C GLY A 501 -11.02 48.57 -1.88
N LYS A 502 -10.00 48.40 -1.02
CA LYS A 502 -8.70 49.07 -1.12
C LYS A 502 -7.67 48.11 -1.72
N ALA A 503 -7.46 48.11 -3.04
CA ALA A 503 -6.26 47.48 -3.59
C ALA A 503 -5.05 48.39 -3.39
N VAL A 504 -4.03 47.92 -2.66
CA VAL A 504 -2.80 48.65 -2.36
C VAL A 504 -1.62 47.85 -2.91
N LEU A 505 -0.91 48.46 -3.85
CA LEU A 505 0.34 47.91 -4.36
C LEU A 505 1.46 48.43 -3.46
N HIS A 506 2.23 47.53 -2.86
CA HIS A 506 3.44 47.85 -2.11
C HIS A 506 4.65 47.46 -2.97
N THR A 507 5.30 48.45 -3.54
CA THR A 507 6.63 48.27 -4.12
C THR A 507 7.67 48.70 -3.08
N GLY A 508 8.86 48.08 -3.14
CA GLY A 508 10.08 48.58 -2.53
C GLY A 508 9.95 49.09 -1.09
N ALA A 509 10.27 50.37 -0.90
CA ALA A 509 10.22 51.10 0.35
C ALA A 509 9.25 52.29 0.25
N ARG A 510 8.70 52.72 1.37
CA ARG A 510 7.58 53.69 1.44
C ARG A 510 7.86 54.94 0.57
N PRO A 511 7.17 55.15 -0.57
CA PRO A 511 7.57 56.19 -1.50
C PRO A 511 7.30 57.59 -0.93
N THR A 512 8.21 58.53 -1.21
CA THR A 512 8.14 59.91 -0.69
C THR A 512 7.25 60.81 -1.53
N SER A 513 7.03 60.48 -2.80
CA SER A 513 6.12 61.16 -3.73
C SER A 513 5.55 60.19 -4.77
N MET A 514 4.45 60.60 -5.43
CA MET A 514 3.87 59.87 -6.56
C MET A 514 3.50 60.86 -7.67
N GLU A 515 4.27 60.85 -8.75
CA GLU A 515 4.12 61.73 -9.91
C GLU A 515 3.68 60.94 -11.16
N THR A 516 3.39 61.63 -12.27
CA THR A 516 3.06 60.98 -13.54
C THR A 516 4.06 61.37 -14.62
N ILE A 517 4.64 60.36 -15.28
CA ILE A 517 5.52 60.52 -16.45
C ILE A 517 4.75 60.06 -17.69
N ASN A 518 4.72 60.90 -18.73
CA ASN A 518 4.13 60.54 -20.03
C ASN A 518 5.25 60.38 -21.07
N ILE A 519 5.36 59.20 -21.66
CA ILE A 519 6.33 58.84 -22.69
C ILE A 519 5.57 58.55 -23.99
N ALA A 520 5.92 59.24 -25.08
CA ALA A 520 5.24 59.08 -26.36
C ALA A 520 5.47 57.69 -26.98
N THR A 521 6.74 57.24 -26.99
CA THR A 521 7.13 55.95 -27.57
C THR A 521 8.29 55.35 -26.78
N ALA A 522 8.20 54.06 -26.44
CA ALA A 522 9.31 53.32 -25.86
C ALA A 522 9.23 51.82 -26.16
N ASP A 523 10.40 51.21 -26.29
CA ASP A 523 10.60 49.76 -26.18
C ASP A 523 11.30 49.43 -24.85
N PHE A 524 11.32 48.16 -24.43
CA PHE A 524 11.86 47.73 -23.13
C PHE A 524 13.32 48.16 -22.89
N ASN A 525 14.14 48.21 -23.95
CA ASN A 525 15.54 48.65 -23.87
C ASN A 525 15.69 50.17 -23.65
N SER A 526 14.73 50.97 -24.12
CA SER A 526 14.77 52.44 -24.07
C SER A 526 14.02 53.02 -22.87
N LEU A 527 13.12 52.24 -22.27
CA LEU A 527 12.20 52.71 -21.24
C LEU A 527 12.92 53.26 -20.01
N ALA A 528 14.01 52.61 -19.56
CA ALA A 528 14.83 53.09 -18.44
C ALA A 528 15.36 54.51 -18.68
N GLY A 529 15.94 54.76 -19.86
CA GLY A 529 16.47 56.08 -20.23
C GLY A 529 15.39 57.15 -20.37
N ASN A 530 14.20 56.76 -20.86
CA ASN A 530 13.05 57.65 -20.97
C ASN A 530 12.49 58.05 -19.59
N ILE A 531 12.42 57.09 -18.66
CA ILE A 531 12.05 57.34 -17.25
C ILE A 531 13.08 58.27 -16.62
N ALA A 532 14.38 57.95 -16.74
CA ALA A 532 15.46 58.75 -16.16
C ALA A 532 15.43 60.22 -16.63
N SER A 533 15.18 60.43 -17.92
CA SER A 533 15.09 61.78 -18.51
C SER A 533 13.90 62.57 -17.98
N SER A 534 12.82 61.89 -17.59
CA SER A 534 11.56 62.52 -17.17
C SER A 534 11.44 62.67 -15.66
N ALA A 535 12.06 61.76 -14.88
CA ALA A 535 12.02 61.74 -13.42
C ALA A 535 12.84 62.87 -12.77
N GLY A 536 13.68 63.56 -13.54
CA GLY A 536 14.59 64.60 -13.04
C GLY A 536 15.73 64.01 -12.22
N LYS A 537 16.26 64.78 -11.25
CA LYS A 537 17.37 64.32 -10.41
C LYS A 537 16.89 63.26 -9.43
N LEU A 538 17.43 62.04 -9.56
CA LEU A 538 17.31 60.94 -8.62
C LEU A 538 18.49 60.95 -7.63
N SER A 539 18.24 60.55 -6.39
CA SER A 539 19.25 60.44 -5.33
C SER A 539 19.10 59.13 -4.56
N ASP A 540 20.18 58.71 -3.92
CA ASP A 540 20.20 57.45 -3.18
C ASP A 540 19.14 57.44 -2.07
N HIS A 541 18.31 56.39 -2.02
CA HIS A 541 17.19 56.22 -1.08
C HIS A 541 16.18 57.39 -1.08
N ASP A 542 15.93 58.04 -2.23
CA ASP A 542 14.91 59.08 -2.33
C ASP A 542 13.47 58.55 -2.43
N TYR A 543 13.31 57.25 -2.73
CA TYR A 543 12.05 56.51 -2.81
C TYR A 543 10.97 57.24 -3.64
N LYS A 544 11.36 57.90 -4.73
CA LYS A 544 10.39 58.55 -5.63
C LYS A 544 9.63 57.49 -6.42
N ALA A 545 8.30 57.62 -6.48
CA ALA A 545 7.46 56.77 -7.31
C ALA A 545 6.77 57.53 -8.44
N PHE A 546 6.54 56.84 -9.55
CA PHE A 546 5.96 57.41 -10.76
C PHE A 546 4.93 56.46 -11.38
N VAL A 547 3.81 57.01 -11.82
CA VAL A 547 2.94 56.39 -12.81
C VAL A 547 3.48 56.72 -14.19
N VAL A 548 4.09 55.75 -14.86
CA VAL A 548 4.69 55.90 -16.17
C VAL A 548 3.69 55.44 -17.24
N LYS A 549 3.30 56.34 -18.13
CA LYS A 549 2.38 56.06 -19.24
C LYS A 549 3.13 56.10 -20.55
N VAL A 550 3.21 54.96 -21.24
CA VAL A 550 3.85 54.83 -22.55
C VAL A 550 2.77 54.67 -23.61
N ALA A 551 2.67 55.63 -24.54
CA ALA A 551 1.58 55.67 -25.51
C ALA A 551 1.73 54.66 -26.67
N SER A 552 2.96 54.34 -27.08
CA SER A 552 3.24 53.46 -28.23
C SER A 552 4.60 52.76 -28.13
N GLY A 553 4.84 51.73 -28.96
CA GLY A 553 6.06 50.91 -28.94
C GLY A 553 5.88 49.56 -28.23
N ALA A 554 6.94 48.75 -28.17
CA ALA A 554 6.89 47.42 -27.54
C ALA A 554 6.61 47.48 -26.03
N ALA A 555 6.97 48.60 -25.38
CA ALA A 555 6.69 48.85 -23.98
C ALA A 555 5.45 49.75 -23.78
N ALA A 556 4.52 49.79 -24.73
CA ALA A 556 3.26 50.51 -24.55
C ALA A 556 2.45 49.96 -23.37
N GLY A 557 1.92 50.87 -22.53
CA GLY A 557 1.18 50.50 -21.33
C GLY A 557 1.28 51.54 -20.22
N THR A 558 0.67 51.22 -19.09
CA THR A 558 0.82 51.99 -17.84
C THR A 558 1.65 51.17 -16.86
N TYR A 559 2.55 51.83 -16.16
CA TYR A 559 3.47 51.20 -15.21
C TYR A 559 3.50 52.00 -13.91
N VAL A 560 3.76 51.32 -12.82
CA VAL A 560 4.18 51.89 -11.55
C VAL A 560 5.67 51.64 -11.44
N TYR A 561 6.45 52.69 -11.29
CA TYR A 561 7.90 52.64 -11.10
C TYR A 561 8.26 53.27 -9.77
N GLU A 562 9.18 52.66 -9.03
CA GLU A 562 9.73 53.18 -7.78
C GLU A 562 11.25 53.11 -7.81
N HIS A 563 11.88 54.26 -7.56
CA HIS A 563 13.32 54.39 -7.39
C HIS A 563 13.72 53.89 -6.00
N PHE A 564 14.68 52.96 -5.90
CA PHE A 564 15.05 52.39 -4.61
C PHE A 564 16.39 52.92 -4.09
N ASN A 565 17.46 52.82 -4.88
CA ASN A 565 18.80 53.22 -4.47
C ASN A 565 19.64 53.73 -5.64
N GLY A 566 20.76 54.40 -5.34
CA GLY A 566 21.63 54.99 -6.34
C GLY A 566 21.11 56.30 -6.93
N THR A 567 21.79 56.79 -7.97
CA THR A 567 21.53 58.10 -8.59
C THR A 567 21.02 58.00 -10.02
N THR A 568 20.68 56.80 -10.47
CA THR A 568 20.27 56.47 -11.84
C THR A 568 19.13 55.48 -11.83
N VAL A 569 18.32 55.46 -12.89
CA VAL A 569 17.35 54.39 -13.11
C VAL A 569 18.10 53.11 -13.42
N ASP A 570 18.03 52.10 -12.55
CA ASP A 570 18.83 50.88 -12.66
C ASP A 570 18.11 49.62 -12.13
N ASN A 571 18.85 48.52 -12.03
CA ASN A 571 18.30 47.21 -11.68
C ASN A 571 17.92 47.06 -10.19
N GLY A 572 18.27 48.04 -9.35
CA GLY A 572 17.78 48.14 -7.97
C GLY A 572 16.34 48.64 -7.89
N ASP A 573 15.84 49.28 -8.94
CA ASP A 573 14.50 49.86 -8.98
C ASP A 573 13.42 48.86 -9.33
N ILE A 574 12.19 49.15 -8.90
CA ILE A 574 11.02 48.29 -9.11
C ILE A 574 10.10 48.91 -10.15
N ILE A 575 9.58 48.08 -11.05
CA ILE A 575 8.58 48.48 -12.04
C ILE A 575 7.52 47.40 -12.24
N VAL A 576 6.25 47.78 -12.20
CA VAL A 576 5.08 46.89 -12.34
C VAL A 576 4.18 47.43 -13.44
N LYS A 577 3.74 46.58 -14.37
CA LYS A 577 2.76 46.97 -15.40
C LYS A 577 1.35 46.90 -14.85
N LEU A 578 0.52 47.88 -15.18
CA LEU A 578 -0.91 47.89 -14.88
C LEU A 578 -1.73 47.69 -16.16
N THR A 579 -2.75 46.84 -16.07
CA THR A 579 -3.72 46.61 -17.14
C THR A 579 -5.16 46.71 -16.62
N GLY A 580 -6.12 46.78 -17.54
CA GLY A 580 -7.54 46.92 -17.24
C GLY A 580 -8.04 48.37 -17.26
N ASN A 581 -9.35 48.54 -17.14
CA ASN A 581 -10.02 49.83 -17.41
C ASN A 581 -10.23 50.72 -16.18
N ASN A 582 -9.93 50.23 -14.97
CA ASN A 582 -10.20 50.94 -13.71
C ASN A 582 -9.05 50.72 -12.72
N TYR A 583 -7.93 51.42 -12.89
CA TYR A 583 -6.82 51.38 -11.94
C TYR A 583 -6.63 52.68 -11.16
N SER A 584 -6.33 52.56 -9.86
CA SER A 584 -5.86 53.66 -9.01
C SER A 584 -4.79 53.12 -8.08
N VAL A 585 -3.67 53.83 -8.04
CA VAL A 585 -2.48 53.44 -7.28
C VAL A 585 -2.43 54.28 -6.02
N ASN A 586 -2.38 53.62 -4.86
CA ASN A 586 -2.07 54.25 -3.58
C ASN A 586 -0.99 53.40 -2.89
N PHE A 587 -0.04 54.05 -2.23
CA PHE A 587 0.99 53.41 -1.42
C PHE A 587 0.70 53.67 0.07
N PHE A 588 0.72 52.66 0.94
CA PHE A 588 0.48 52.80 2.39
C PHE A 588 1.47 51.97 3.23
N ASP A 589 1.58 52.31 4.51
CA ASP A 589 2.49 51.69 5.50
C ASP A 589 2.01 50.28 5.93
N LEU A 590 2.94 49.35 6.12
CA LEU A 590 2.68 47.98 6.61
C LEU A 590 2.91 47.82 8.12
N GLN A 591 3.33 48.86 8.85
CA GLN A 591 3.39 48.79 10.31
C GLN A 591 2.13 49.36 10.98
N ALA A 592 1.17 48.47 11.20
CA ALA A 592 0.31 48.48 12.39
C ALA A 592 0.32 47.08 13.01
#